data_AF-A0A4Z2EZU3-F1
#
_entry.id   AF-A0A4Z2EZU3-F1
#
_cell.length_a   1.000
_cell.length_b   1.000
_cell.length_c   1.000
_cell.angle_alpha   90.00
_cell.angle_beta   90.00
_cell.angle_gamma   90.00
#
_symmetry.space_group_name_H-M   'P 1'
#
loop_
_entity.id
_entity.type
_entity.pdbx_description
1 polymer ?
#
loop_
_entity_poly.entity_id
_entity_poly.type
_entity_poly.pdbx_seq_one_letter_code
_entity_poly.pdbx_strand_id
1 'polypeptide(L)'
;MHSPFFFFSFIIIIFFSSIFFFFSSFLLLFLCSIGGSIPIVFSYYSEFLAQEKRGEHLSWLCMFWMIGGIYASAMAWAIIPHYGWSFQMGSAYQFHSWRVFVMVCALPSVAAISALTMMPESPRFFLENGKHDEAWMILKQVHDTNMRAKGYPERVFSVTTIKTVKQMDDLVNLGDGAAWHEKWKIKLTTLFRQVWHNFQAIFSPEYRRTTYMMMAVWFSMSFSYYGLTVWFPDMIKYLQKQDYASRTKVFSKEKVEHVTFNFTLENQVHRQGEYFNDKFMNLKMRSMVFEDSLFEECYFEDITSSNTFFKNCTFIATLFYNTDLFKYRMVNCKLLNSTFLHNKEGCLLSDVSDENNAYMVYFVSFLGTLAVLPGNIVRTPSYEHNCERLRVLQDAIGRSLVEDVENAAGV
;
A
#
# COMPACT_ATOMS: atom_id res chain seq x y z
N MET A 1 11.07 -10.17 18.57
CA MET A 1 11.03 -11.19 17.49
C MET A 1 9.65 -11.61 16.96
N HIS A 2 8.51 -11.48 17.66
CA HIS A 2 7.25 -12.10 17.19
C HIS A 2 6.42 -11.33 16.13
N SER A 3 6.66 -10.04 15.90
CA SER A 3 5.85 -9.21 15.00
C SER A 3 5.78 -9.66 13.52
N PRO A 4 6.86 -10.15 12.86
CA PRO A 4 6.79 -10.57 11.46
C PRO A 4 6.14 -11.96 11.29
N PHE A 5 6.20 -12.79 12.32
CA PHE A 5 5.48 -14.06 12.37
C PHE A 5 3.96 -13.84 12.36
N PHE A 6 3.47 -12.88 13.16
CA PHE A 6 2.08 -12.46 13.12
C PHE A 6 1.71 -11.91 11.74
N PHE A 7 2.56 -11.05 11.15
CA PHE A 7 2.34 -10.50 9.81
C PHE A 7 2.17 -11.59 8.74
N PHE A 8 3.07 -12.58 8.70
CA PHE A 8 3.00 -13.70 7.77
C PHE A 8 1.78 -14.60 8.02
N SER A 9 1.48 -14.92 9.28
CA SER A 9 0.31 -15.70 9.65
C SER A 9 -1.00 -15.01 9.21
N PHE A 10 -1.09 -13.68 9.33
CA PHE A 10 -2.27 -12.94 8.91
C PHE A 10 -2.43 -12.88 7.38
N ILE A 11 -1.35 -12.79 6.61
CA ILE A 11 -1.42 -12.84 5.12
C ILE A 11 -1.99 -14.18 4.66
N ILE A 12 -1.55 -15.28 5.27
CA ILE A 12 -2.08 -16.62 4.96
C ILE A 12 -3.58 -16.69 5.29
N ILE A 13 -3.99 -16.16 6.45
CA ILE A 13 -5.40 -16.14 6.84
C ILE A 13 -6.26 -15.30 5.88
N ILE A 14 -5.76 -14.15 5.40
CA ILE A 14 -6.42 -13.32 4.39
C ILE A 14 -6.57 -14.07 3.06
N PHE A 15 -5.56 -14.83 2.65
CA PHE A 15 -5.60 -15.63 1.43
C PHE A 15 -6.68 -16.74 1.47
N PHE A 16 -6.89 -17.37 2.63
CA PHE A 16 -7.90 -18.43 2.79
C PHE A 16 -9.30 -17.89 3.09
N SER A 17 -9.43 -16.65 3.59
CA SER A 17 -10.73 -16.04 3.89
C SER A 17 -11.54 -15.83 2.60
N SER A 18 -12.64 -16.58 2.47
CA SER A 18 -13.58 -16.48 1.35
C SER A 18 -14.84 -15.68 1.69
N ILE A 19 -14.94 -15.15 2.92
CA ILE A 19 -16.11 -14.44 3.43
C ILE A 19 -15.76 -12.97 3.69
N PHE A 20 -16.49 -12.06 3.05
CA PHE A 20 -16.27 -10.60 3.04
C PHE A 20 -16.22 -9.97 4.45
N PHE A 21 -17.00 -10.51 5.39
CA PHE A 21 -17.06 -10.00 6.77
C PHE A 21 -15.77 -10.25 7.55
N PHE A 22 -15.17 -11.44 7.38
CA PHE A 22 -13.89 -11.78 8.00
C PHE A 22 -12.74 -10.96 7.41
N PHE A 23 -12.78 -10.68 6.10
CA PHE A 23 -11.76 -9.88 5.42
C PHE A 23 -11.57 -8.49 6.05
N SER A 24 -12.66 -7.78 6.38
CA SER A 24 -12.58 -6.44 6.96
C SER A 24 -12.03 -6.44 8.39
N SER A 25 -12.44 -7.41 9.22
CA SER A 25 -11.92 -7.55 10.60
C SER A 25 -10.44 -7.95 10.62
N PHE A 26 -10.00 -8.82 9.71
CA PHE A 26 -8.59 -9.20 9.60
C PHE A 26 -7.72 -8.06 9.07
N LEU A 27 -8.26 -7.17 8.23
CA LEU A 27 -7.56 -5.96 7.79
C LEU A 27 -7.25 -5.01 8.96
N LEU A 28 -8.19 -4.86 9.91
CA LEU A 28 -7.98 -4.03 11.11
C LEU A 28 -6.87 -4.58 12.00
N LEU A 29 -6.82 -5.89 12.20
CA LEU A 29 -5.72 -6.55 12.94
C LEU A 29 -4.37 -6.43 12.21
N PHE A 30 -4.41 -6.41 10.88
CA PHE A 30 -3.25 -6.15 10.04
C PHE A 30 -2.70 -4.73 10.25
N LEU A 31 -3.58 -3.73 10.30
CA LEU A 31 -3.21 -2.34 10.56
C LEU A 31 -2.59 -2.15 11.94
N CYS A 32 -3.12 -2.81 12.98
CA CYS A 32 -2.52 -2.80 14.31
C CYS A 32 -1.12 -3.44 14.32
N SER A 33 -0.91 -4.51 13.54
CA SER A 33 0.39 -5.19 13.45
C SER A 33 1.45 -4.32 12.77
N ILE A 34 1.09 -3.66 11.66
CA ILE A 34 1.98 -2.73 10.94
C ILE A 34 2.33 -1.52 11.81
N GLY A 35 1.33 -0.95 12.50
CA GLY A 35 1.53 0.19 13.39
C GLY A 35 2.52 -0.09 14.52
N GLY A 36 2.56 -1.33 15.00
CA GLY A 36 3.53 -1.77 16.01
C GLY A 36 4.91 -2.10 15.43
N SER A 37 5.00 -2.68 14.23
CA SER A 37 6.28 -3.14 13.68
C SER A 37 7.20 -2.01 13.27
N ILE A 38 6.67 -0.92 12.71
CA ILE A 38 7.51 0.19 12.20
C ILE A 38 8.35 0.80 13.33
N PRO A 39 7.78 1.30 14.45
CA PRO A 39 8.57 1.89 15.53
C PRO A 39 9.58 0.92 16.14
N ILE A 40 9.25 -0.38 16.19
CA ILE A 40 10.15 -1.42 16.74
C ILE A 40 11.43 -1.53 15.89
N VAL A 41 11.30 -1.60 14.56
CA VAL A 41 12.47 -1.73 13.67
C VAL A 41 13.36 -0.49 13.77
N PHE A 42 12.76 0.71 13.77
CA PHE A 42 13.50 1.96 13.93
C PHE A 42 14.20 2.03 15.30
N SER A 43 13.53 1.61 16.37
CA SER A 43 14.11 1.61 17.72
C SER A 43 15.26 0.62 17.82
N TYR A 44 15.03 -0.64 17.42
CA TYR A 44 16.02 -1.71 17.41
C TYR A 44 17.27 -1.32 16.62
N TYR A 45 17.11 -0.90 15.36
CA TYR A 45 18.25 -0.52 14.52
C TYR A 45 19.04 0.64 15.12
N SER A 46 18.35 1.59 15.74
CA SER A 46 18.95 2.77 16.33
C SER A 46 19.73 2.54 17.63
N GLU A 47 19.52 1.40 18.29
CA GLU A 47 20.26 0.99 19.49
C GLU A 47 21.64 0.43 19.17
N PHE A 48 21.83 -0.12 17.96
CA PHE A 48 23.13 -0.62 17.48
C PHE A 48 23.98 0.47 16.81
N LEU A 49 23.41 1.64 16.57
CA LEU A 49 24.05 2.74 15.85
C LEU A 49 24.76 3.72 16.79
N ALA A 50 25.99 4.10 16.41
CA ALA A 50 26.69 5.19 17.08
C ALA A 50 25.98 6.53 16.83
N GLN A 51 25.92 7.39 17.86
CA GLN A 51 25.21 8.67 17.82
C GLN A 51 25.63 9.56 16.65
N GLU A 52 26.89 9.49 16.23
CA GLU A 52 27.43 10.35 15.16
C GLU A 52 26.87 10.04 13.78
N LYS A 53 26.65 8.75 13.45
CA LYS A 53 26.19 8.28 12.13
C LYS A 53 24.76 7.76 12.11
N ARG A 54 24.06 7.88 13.25
CA ARG A 54 22.71 7.32 13.43
C ARG A 54 21.72 7.86 12.40
N GLY A 55 21.73 9.17 12.11
CA GLY A 55 20.78 9.79 11.18
C GLY A 55 20.93 9.32 9.73
N GLU A 56 22.16 9.10 9.27
CA GLU A 56 22.47 8.64 7.91
C GLU A 56 21.96 7.21 7.70
N HIS A 57 22.38 6.29 8.57
CA HIS A 57 21.96 4.90 8.51
C HIS A 57 20.45 4.72 8.66
N LEU A 58 19.81 5.53 9.51
CA LEU A 58 18.34 5.52 9.64
C LEU A 58 17.65 5.97 8.36
N SER A 59 18.26 6.88 7.60
CA SER A 59 17.76 7.32 6.31
C SER A 59 17.94 6.24 5.23
N TRP A 60 19.03 5.47 5.27
CA TRP A 60 19.19 4.27 4.44
C TRP A 60 18.10 3.23 4.73
N LEU A 61 17.77 3.02 6.01
CA LEU A 61 16.67 2.13 6.41
C LEU A 61 15.32 2.57 5.83
N CYS A 62 15.03 3.88 5.82
CA CYS A 62 13.81 4.44 5.22
C CYS A 62 13.66 4.13 3.72
N MET A 63 14.76 3.90 2.99
CA MET A 63 14.66 3.60 1.55
C MET A 63 14.06 2.22 1.27
N PHE A 64 14.19 1.27 2.19
CA PHE A 64 13.53 -0.04 2.05
C PHE A 64 12.01 0.09 1.98
N TRP A 65 11.41 1.08 2.64
CA TRP A 65 9.99 1.38 2.52
C TRP A 65 9.62 1.74 1.08
N MET A 66 10.42 2.60 0.45
CA MET A 66 10.20 3.02 -0.94
C MET A 66 10.39 1.87 -1.93
N ILE A 67 11.44 1.07 -1.74
CA ILE A 67 11.70 -0.12 -2.55
C ILE A 67 10.55 -1.12 -2.43
N GLY A 68 10.01 -1.32 -1.22
CA GLY A 68 8.83 -2.15 -0.97
C GLY A 68 7.59 -1.63 -1.71
N GLY A 69 7.37 -0.32 -1.71
CA GLY A 69 6.30 0.31 -2.48
C GLY A 69 6.41 0.07 -3.99
N ILE A 70 7.63 0.22 -4.54
CA ILE A 70 7.90 -0.03 -5.96
C ILE A 70 7.72 -1.50 -6.31
N TYR A 71 8.19 -2.40 -5.46
CA TYR A 71 7.96 -3.84 -5.63
C TYR A 71 6.46 -4.16 -5.66
N ALA A 72 5.68 -3.63 -4.72
CA ALA A 72 4.24 -3.83 -4.68
C ALA A 72 3.54 -3.30 -5.96
N SER A 73 3.85 -2.07 -6.37
CA SER A 73 3.28 -1.49 -7.59
C SER A 73 3.69 -2.23 -8.86
N ALA A 74 4.94 -2.69 -8.96
CA ALA A 74 5.44 -3.47 -10.09
C ALA A 74 4.75 -4.84 -10.19
N MET A 75 4.57 -5.53 -9.05
CA MET A 75 3.87 -6.82 -9.01
C MET A 75 2.37 -6.65 -9.28
N ALA A 76 1.75 -5.57 -8.81
CA ALA A 76 0.36 -5.24 -9.12
C ALA A 76 0.19 -5.03 -10.63
N TRP A 77 1.08 -4.25 -11.25
CA TRP A 77 1.09 -4.02 -12.70
C TRP A 77 1.39 -5.29 -13.51
N ALA A 78 2.24 -6.19 -13.01
CA ALA A 78 2.56 -7.44 -13.73
C ALA A 78 1.45 -8.52 -13.62
N ILE A 79 0.69 -8.56 -12.52
CA ILE A 79 -0.24 -9.66 -12.23
C ILE A 79 -1.69 -9.30 -12.55
N ILE A 80 -2.12 -8.09 -12.22
CA ILE A 80 -3.55 -7.69 -12.27
C ILE A 80 -4.07 -7.52 -13.71
N PRO A 81 -3.40 -6.83 -14.64
CA PRO A 81 -3.98 -6.56 -15.97
C PRO A 81 -4.03 -7.79 -16.89
N HIS A 82 -3.26 -8.85 -16.59
CA HIS A 82 -3.29 -10.10 -17.35
C HIS A 82 -4.31 -11.08 -16.74
N TYR A 83 -5.58 -10.69 -16.70
CA TYR A 83 -6.69 -11.50 -16.15
C TYR A 83 -6.97 -12.81 -16.92
N GLY A 84 -6.33 -13.04 -18.07
CA GLY A 84 -6.43 -14.29 -18.85
C GLY A 84 -5.70 -15.50 -18.24
N TRP A 85 -4.98 -15.35 -17.13
CA TRP A 85 -4.33 -16.43 -16.38
C TRP A 85 -5.20 -16.96 -15.23
N SER A 86 -6.50 -17.11 -15.43
CA SER A 86 -7.33 -17.89 -14.51
C SER A 86 -7.01 -19.39 -14.68
N PHE A 87 -5.95 -19.86 -14.03
CA PHE A 87 -5.67 -21.28 -13.91
C PHE A 87 -6.82 -21.94 -13.12
N GLN A 88 -7.73 -22.62 -13.82
CA GLN A 88 -8.67 -23.55 -13.21
C GLN A 88 -7.91 -24.79 -12.75
N MET A 89 -7.44 -24.78 -11.51
CA MET A 89 -6.96 -25.98 -10.83
C MET A 89 -8.18 -26.73 -10.25
N GLY A 90 -8.94 -27.40 -11.12
CA GLY A 90 -10.12 -28.20 -10.74
C GLY A 90 -11.46 -27.45 -10.64
N SER A 91 -12.55 -28.20 -10.43
CA SER A 91 -13.95 -27.79 -10.60
C SER A 91 -14.53 -26.82 -9.54
N ALA A 92 -13.78 -26.43 -8.50
CA ALA A 92 -14.37 -25.78 -7.32
C ALA A 92 -13.73 -24.45 -6.88
N TYR A 93 -12.55 -24.08 -7.38
CA TYR A 93 -11.85 -22.86 -6.92
C TYR A 93 -11.39 -21.99 -8.10
N GLN A 94 -12.05 -20.85 -8.30
CA GLN A 94 -11.58 -19.82 -9.22
C GLN A 94 -10.57 -18.93 -8.50
N PHE A 95 -9.29 -19.05 -8.88
CA PHE A 95 -8.24 -18.17 -8.39
C PHE A 95 -8.35 -16.81 -9.09
N HIS A 96 -8.84 -15.79 -8.38
CA HIS A 96 -8.80 -14.42 -8.86
C HIS A 96 -7.38 -13.83 -8.78
N SER A 97 -6.98 -13.01 -9.75
CA SER A 97 -5.64 -12.41 -9.88
C SER A 97 -5.16 -11.65 -8.64
N TRP A 98 -6.07 -11.04 -7.87
CA TRP A 98 -5.72 -10.34 -6.64
C TRP A 98 -5.17 -11.27 -5.54
N ARG A 99 -5.57 -12.56 -5.52
CA ARG A 99 -5.06 -13.53 -4.54
C ARG A 99 -3.61 -13.90 -4.84
N VAL A 100 -3.27 -14.03 -6.12
CA VAL A 100 -1.89 -14.28 -6.57
C VAL A 100 -1.00 -13.09 -6.20
N PHE A 101 -1.50 -11.87 -6.40
CA PHE A 101 -0.81 -10.65 -5.97
C PHE A 101 -0.48 -10.66 -4.46
N VAL A 102 -1.46 -10.99 -3.60
CA VAL A 102 -1.24 -11.07 -2.14
C VAL A 102 -0.17 -12.10 -1.78
N MET A 103 -0.12 -13.25 -2.46
CA MET A 103 0.90 -14.28 -2.22
C MET A 103 2.31 -13.82 -2.61
N VAL A 104 2.44 -13.14 -3.76
CA VAL A 104 3.73 -12.61 -4.21
C VAL A 104 4.23 -11.49 -3.28
N CYS A 105 3.32 -10.70 -2.70
CA CYS A 105 3.66 -9.73 -1.65
C CYS A 105 4.09 -10.36 -0.32
N ALA A 106 3.77 -11.63 -0.07
CA ALA A 106 4.17 -12.35 1.14
C ALA A 106 5.62 -12.84 1.10
N LEU A 107 6.20 -13.01 -0.09
CA LEU A 107 7.55 -13.60 -0.26
C LEU A 107 8.65 -12.84 0.49
N PRO A 108 8.73 -11.48 0.45
CA PRO A 108 9.73 -10.75 1.23
C PRO A 108 9.55 -10.92 2.75
N SER A 109 8.32 -11.15 3.23
CA SER A 109 8.05 -11.38 4.65
C SER A 109 8.63 -12.71 5.14
N VAL A 110 8.61 -13.75 4.30
CA VAL A 110 9.25 -15.04 4.62
C VAL A 110 10.76 -14.87 4.75
N ALA A 111 11.37 -14.14 3.81
CA ALA A 111 12.80 -13.83 3.88
C ALA A 111 13.13 -13.02 5.15
N ALA A 112 12.30 -12.04 5.52
CA ALA A 112 12.48 -11.27 6.74
C ALA A 112 12.41 -12.13 8.01
N ILE A 113 11.49 -13.10 8.09
CA ILE A 113 11.43 -14.04 9.22
C ILE A 113 12.73 -14.84 9.33
N SER A 114 13.23 -15.37 8.21
CA SER A 114 14.51 -16.09 8.22
C SER A 114 15.68 -15.21 8.68
N ALA A 115 15.76 -13.97 8.19
CA ALA A 115 16.82 -13.03 8.57
C ALA A 115 16.77 -12.66 10.07
N LEU A 116 15.57 -12.54 10.65
CA LEU A 116 15.41 -12.21 12.07
C LEU A 116 15.86 -13.32 13.01
N THR A 117 15.85 -14.58 12.57
CA THR A 117 16.42 -15.67 13.38
C THR A 117 17.93 -15.56 13.56
N MET A 118 18.62 -14.84 12.66
CA MET A 118 20.07 -14.64 12.71
C MET A 118 20.49 -13.39 13.48
N MET A 119 19.53 -12.51 13.83
CA MET A 119 19.83 -11.26 14.53
C MET A 119 19.82 -11.46 16.05
N PRO A 120 20.82 -10.95 16.79
CA PRO A 120 20.81 -10.97 18.25
C PRO A 120 19.76 -10.00 18.80
N GLU A 121 19.29 -10.24 20.02
CA GLU A 121 18.40 -9.29 20.70
C GLU A 121 19.17 -8.00 21.11
N SER A 122 18.44 -6.92 21.37
CA SER A 122 19.09 -5.62 21.60
C SER A 122 19.83 -5.55 22.95
N PRO A 123 21.01 -4.88 23.02
CA PRO A 123 21.78 -4.79 24.26
C PRO A 123 21.02 -4.03 25.36
N ARG A 124 20.19 -3.05 24.98
CA ARG A 124 19.37 -2.29 25.93
C ARG A 124 18.29 -3.16 26.58
N PHE A 125 17.66 -4.04 25.81
CA PHE A 125 16.69 -5.00 26.34
C PHE A 125 17.31 -5.91 27.41
N PHE A 126 18.55 -6.37 27.20
CA PHE A 126 19.25 -7.16 28.21
C PHE A 126 19.60 -6.37 29.48
N LEU A 127 19.99 -5.10 29.34
CA LEU A 127 20.23 -4.22 30.48
C LEU A 127 18.95 -3.95 31.29
N GLU A 128 17.81 -3.75 30.62
CA GLU A 128 16.52 -3.55 31.28
C GLU A 128 16.01 -4.82 32.00
N ASN A 129 16.37 -6.00 31.50
CA ASN A 129 16.04 -7.28 32.14
C ASN A 129 17.06 -7.72 33.21
N GLY A 130 18.08 -6.90 33.51
CA GLY A 130 19.11 -7.21 34.50
C GLY A 130 20.15 -8.25 34.05
N LYS A 131 20.14 -8.65 32.77
CA LYS A 131 21.09 -9.60 32.19
C LYS A 131 22.34 -8.91 31.65
N HIS A 132 23.19 -8.46 32.57
CA HIS A 132 24.35 -7.63 32.27
C HIS A 132 25.41 -8.35 31.43
N ASP A 133 25.63 -9.65 31.66
CA ASP A 133 26.65 -10.43 30.94
C ASP A 133 26.29 -10.61 29.46
N GLU A 134 25.02 -10.94 29.17
CA GLU A 134 24.49 -11.07 27.79
C GLU A 134 24.58 -9.72 27.04
N ALA A 135 24.22 -8.61 27.71
CA ALA A 135 24.35 -7.27 27.14
C ALA A 135 25.80 -6.92 26.80
N TRP A 136 26.73 -7.26 27.70
CA TRP A 136 28.15 -6.99 27.51
C TRP A 136 28.74 -7.79 26.35
N MET A 137 28.38 -9.07 26.20
CA MET A 137 28.82 -9.91 25.08
C MET A 137 28.43 -9.31 23.72
N ILE A 138 27.19 -8.83 23.59
CA ILE A 138 26.69 -8.24 22.34
C ILE A 138 27.39 -6.91 22.05
N LEU A 139 27.54 -6.05 23.07
CA LEU A 139 28.25 -4.78 22.91
C LEU A 139 29.71 -4.99 22.50
N LYS A 140 30.38 -5.98 23.10
CA LYS A 140 31.74 -6.39 22.72
C LYS A 140 31.79 -6.86 21.26
N GLN A 141 30.87 -7.74 20.84
CA GLN A 141 30.81 -8.21 19.46
C GLN A 141 30.63 -7.06 18.46
N VAL A 142 29.77 -6.09 18.77
CA VAL A 142 29.55 -4.89 17.93
C VAL A 142 30.80 -4.02 17.89
N HIS A 143 31.45 -3.80 19.04
CA HIS A 143 32.69 -3.05 19.15
C HIS A 143 33.82 -3.68 18.33
N ASP A 144 34.05 -4.98 18.49
CA ASP A 144 35.13 -5.72 17.83
C ASP A 144 34.90 -5.75 16.30
N THR A 145 33.65 -5.90 15.86
CA THR A 145 33.29 -5.80 14.44
C THR A 145 33.56 -4.40 13.87
N ASN A 146 33.19 -3.35 14.61
CA ASN A 146 33.42 -1.96 14.19
C ASN A 146 34.91 -1.60 14.18
N MET A 147 35.70 -2.10 15.13
CA MET A 147 37.15 -1.87 15.18
C MET A 147 37.87 -2.62 14.05
N ARG A 148 37.46 -3.86 13.76
CA ARG A 148 37.95 -4.64 12.62
C ARG A 148 37.68 -3.94 11.29
N ALA A 149 36.50 -3.36 11.12
CA ALA A 149 36.15 -2.60 9.92
C ALA A 149 36.98 -1.31 9.75
N LYS A 150 37.43 -0.69 10.85
CA LYS A 150 38.28 0.52 10.83
C LYS A 150 39.78 0.24 10.80
N GLY A 151 40.22 -1.01 10.95
CA GLY A 151 41.63 -1.40 10.91
C GLY A 151 42.48 -0.98 12.12
N TYR A 152 41.86 -0.61 13.24
CA TYR A 152 42.58 -0.31 14.49
C TYR A 152 42.72 -1.57 15.36
N PRO A 153 43.82 -1.73 16.14
CA PRO A 153 43.98 -2.86 17.05
C PRO A 153 42.90 -2.85 18.14
N GLU A 154 42.45 -4.05 18.53
CA GLU A 154 41.41 -4.28 19.54
C GLU A 154 41.75 -3.55 20.85
N ARG A 155 41.05 -2.45 21.14
CA ARG A 155 41.13 -1.78 22.45
C ARG A 155 40.23 -2.51 23.44
N VAL A 156 40.67 -2.60 24.69
CA VAL A 156 39.88 -3.21 25.78
C VAL A 156 38.58 -2.43 25.94
N PHE A 157 37.45 -3.10 25.72
CA PHE A 157 36.12 -2.54 25.94
C PHE A 157 35.86 -2.43 27.45
N SER A 158 36.15 -1.25 28.03
CA SER A 158 35.87 -0.96 29.44
C SER A 158 34.58 -0.15 29.57
N VAL A 159 33.55 -0.73 30.19
CA VAL A 159 32.31 -0.04 30.51
C VAL A 159 32.49 0.72 31.81
N THR A 160 32.54 2.05 31.78
CA THR A 160 32.79 2.88 32.97
C THR A 160 31.52 3.24 33.73
N THR A 161 30.36 3.33 33.09
CA THR A 161 29.09 3.62 33.77
C THR A 161 27.89 3.16 32.93
N ILE A 162 27.10 2.22 33.46
CA ILE A 162 25.80 1.87 32.88
C ILE A 162 24.74 2.65 33.66
N LYS A 163 24.12 3.65 33.04
CA LYS A 163 22.89 4.25 33.58
C LYS A 163 21.75 3.26 33.36
N THR A 164 21.52 2.36 34.31
CA THR A 164 20.35 1.49 34.30
C THR A 164 19.10 2.33 34.52
N VAL A 165 18.08 2.15 33.67
CA VAL A 165 16.74 2.64 33.97
C VAL A 165 16.30 1.92 35.24
N LYS A 166 16.01 2.67 36.30
CA LYS A 166 15.50 2.12 37.57
C LYS A 166 14.32 1.19 37.25
N GLN A 167 14.48 -0.10 37.52
CA GLN A 167 13.37 -1.04 37.52
C GLN A 167 12.37 -0.53 38.56
N MET A 168 11.11 -0.35 38.16
CA MET A 168 10.07 0.04 39.11
C MET A 168 9.87 -1.18 40.02
N ASP A 169 10.34 -1.10 41.27
CA ASP A 169 10.41 -2.16 42.30
C ASP A 169 9.06 -2.84 42.63
N ASP A 170 7.98 -2.46 41.96
CA ASP A 170 6.61 -2.92 42.20
C ASP A 170 6.38 -4.42 41.89
N LEU A 171 7.19 -5.03 41.01
CA LEU A 171 7.07 -6.47 40.66
C LEU A 171 7.75 -7.40 41.68
N VAL A 172 8.75 -6.91 42.41
CA VAL A 172 9.47 -7.69 43.44
C VAL A 172 8.63 -7.83 44.71
N ASN A 173 7.71 -6.90 44.95
CA ASN A 173 6.83 -6.90 46.13
C ASN A 173 5.65 -7.88 46.05
N LEU A 174 5.45 -8.58 44.92
CA LEU A 174 4.38 -9.56 44.77
C LEU A 174 4.92 -10.96 45.05
N GLY A 175 4.72 -11.46 46.27
CA GLY A 175 5.09 -12.81 46.65
C GLY A 175 4.55 -13.88 45.68
N ASP A 176 5.25 -15.01 45.61
CA ASP A 176 5.05 -16.06 44.60
C ASP A 176 3.60 -16.60 44.50
N GLY A 177 2.78 -16.43 45.54
CA GLY A 177 1.40 -16.92 45.66
C GLY A 177 0.28 -16.11 44.98
N ALA A 178 0.55 -15.01 44.28
CA ALA A 178 -0.51 -14.24 43.62
C ALA A 178 -1.08 -14.94 42.37
N ALA A 179 -2.42 -14.89 42.21
CA ALA A 179 -3.11 -15.44 41.04
C ALA A 179 -2.62 -14.80 39.73
N TRP A 180 -2.57 -15.58 38.66
CA TRP A 180 -2.07 -15.14 37.35
C TRP A 180 -2.73 -13.86 36.84
N HIS A 181 -4.06 -13.70 37.05
CA HIS A 181 -4.78 -12.50 36.65
C HIS A 181 -4.35 -11.23 37.39
N GLU A 182 -4.00 -11.33 38.68
CA GLU A 182 -3.49 -10.22 39.49
C GLU A 182 -2.11 -9.80 39.01
N LYS A 183 -1.22 -10.77 38.76
CA LYS A 183 0.10 -10.54 38.15
C LYS A 183 -0.01 -9.82 36.80
N TRP A 184 -0.96 -10.24 35.94
CA TRP A 184 -1.19 -9.59 34.64
C TRP A 184 -1.80 -8.20 34.75
N LYS A 185 -2.76 -7.96 35.64
CA LYS A 185 -3.32 -6.62 35.87
C LYS A 185 -2.25 -5.65 36.35
N ILE A 186 -1.42 -6.07 37.31
CA ILE A 186 -0.34 -5.23 37.85
C ILE A 186 0.68 -4.94 36.75
N LYS A 187 1.11 -5.95 35.99
CA LYS A 187 2.02 -5.76 34.85
C LYS A 187 1.44 -4.82 33.80
N LEU A 188 0.16 -4.94 33.47
CA LEU A 188 -0.49 -4.09 32.48
C LEU A 188 -0.61 -2.63 32.97
N THR A 189 -1.00 -2.44 34.23
CA THR A 189 -1.15 -1.11 34.84
C THR A 189 0.17 -0.40 35.04
N THR A 190 1.25 -1.11 35.41
CA THR A 190 2.60 -0.53 35.51
C THR A 190 3.14 -0.15 34.14
N LEU A 191 3.01 -1.02 33.13
CA LEU A 191 3.39 -0.70 31.75
C LEU A 191 2.60 0.50 31.21
N PHE A 192 1.29 0.56 31.44
CA PHE A 192 0.47 1.69 31.01
C PHE A 192 0.90 2.99 31.69
N ARG A 193 1.15 2.94 33.01
CA ARG A 193 1.65 4.09 33.77
C ARG A 193 3.00 4.58 33.25
N GLN A 194 3.91 3.66 32.93
CA GLN A 194 5.22 3.98 32.36
C GLN A 194 5.08 4.63 30.98
N VAL A 195 4.24 4.07 30.10
CA VAL A 195 3.95 4.65 28.78
C VAL A 195 3.35 6.04 28.92
N TRP A 196 2.41 6.22 29.84
CA TRP A 196 1.77 7.51 30.10
C TRP A 196 2.76 8.55 30.64
N HIS A 197 3.64 8.16 31.56
CA HIS A 197 4.68 9.03 32.09
C HIS A 197 5.68 9.47 31.00
N ASN A 198 6.11 8.52 30.15
CA ASN A 198 6.96 8.81 29.00
C ASN A 198 6.25 9.74 28.00
N PHE A 199 4.96 9.53 27.77
CA PHE A 199 4.15 10.40 26.91
C PHE A 199 4.09 11.83 27.48
N GLN A 200 3.85 11.99 28.78
CA GLN A 200 3.85 13.30 29.43
C GLN A 200 5.23 13.97 29.40
N ALA A 201 6.32 13.20 29.51
CA ALA A 201 7.68 13.72 29.43
C ALA A 201 8.00 14.36 28.07
N ILE A 202 7.39 13.90 26.98
CA ILE A 202 7.55 14.49 25.64
C ILE A 202 6.94 15.90 25.56
N PHE A 203 5.95 16.20 26.41
CA PHE A 203 5.33 17.52 26.53
C PHE A 203 5.94 18.39 27.63
N SER A 204 7.07 17.96 28.22
CA SER A 204 7.83 18.80 29.15
C SER A 204 8.26 20.11 28.46
N PRO A 205 8.44 21.21 29.23
CA PRO A 205 8.78 22.51 28.64
C PRO A 205 10.07 22.49 27.80
N GLU A 206 10.99 21.57 28.10
CA GLU A 206 12.25 21.37 27.37
C GLU A 206 12.04 20.83 25.95
N TYR A 207 11.11 19.88 25.76
CA TYR A 207 10.90 19.19 24.48
C TYR A 207 9.65 19.64 23.72
N ARG A 208 8.72 20.34 24.38
CA ARG A 208 7.40 20.71 23.83
C ARG A 208 7.48 21.42 22.48
N ARG A 209 8.42 22.35 22.28
CA ARG A 209 8.58 23.07 21.00
C ARG A 209 8.96 22.12 19.86
N THR A 210 9.95 21.26 20.08
CA THR A 210 10.42 20.28 19.10
C THR A 210 9.33 19.27 18.78
N THR A 211 8.59 18.82 19.79
CA THR A 211 7.45 17.91 19.62
C THR A 211 6.39 18.50 18.69
N TYR A 212 5.94 19.74 18.93
CA TYR A 212 4.95 20.37 18.05
C TYR A 212 5.45 20.59 16.63
N MET A 213 6.71 21.00 16.46
CA MET A 213 7.31 21.15 15.13
C MET A 213 7.35 19.81 14.38
N MET A 214 7.78 18.73 15.04
CA MET A 214 7.81 17.39 14.44
C MET A 214 6.41 16.86 14.13
N MET A 215 5.43 17.09 15.01
CA MET A 215 4.02 16.74 14.75
C MET A 215 3.47 17.46 13.53
N ALA A 216 3.71 18.77 13.41
CA ALA A 216 3.26 19.55 12.26
C ALA A 216 3.90 19.05 10.95
N VAL A 217 5.22 18.82 10.95
CA VAL A 217 5.93 18.27 9.79
C VAL A 217 5.40 16.89 9.40
N TRP A 218 5.22 16.00 10.38
CA TRP A 218 4.71 14.65 10.13
C TRP A 218 3.27 14.65 9.62
N PHE A 219 2.42 15.53 10.16
CA PHE A 219 1.04 15.69 9.73
C PHE A 219 0.99 16.19 8.28
N SER A 220 1.70 17.27 7.95
CA SER A 220 1.75 17.80 6.59
C SER A 220 2.31 16.77 5.60
N MET A 221 3.38 16.07 5.96
CA MET A 221 3.97 15.02 5.12
C MET A 221 3.00 13.87 4.88
N SER A 222 2.31 13.39 5.94
CA SER A 222 1.34 12.31 5.83
C SER A 222 0.13 12.70 4.99
N PHE A 223 -0.39 13.91 5.20
CA PHE A 223 -1.51 14.44 4.42
C PHE A 223 -1.16 14.53 2.93
N SER A 224 0.00 15.10 2.58
CA SER A 224 0.42 15.20 1.20
C SER A 224 0.68 13.83 0.57
N TYR A 225 1.42 12.95 1.23
CA TYR A 225 1.80 11.65 0.66
C TYR A 225 0.59 10.73 0.47
N TYR A 226 -0.17 10.46 1.54
CA TYR A 226 -1.31 9.55 1.47
C TYR A 226 -2.49 10.18 0.74
N GLY A 227 -2.71 11.50 0.91
CA GLY A 227 -3.77 12.22 0.21
C GLY A 227 -3.60 12.18 -1.30
N LEU A 228 -2.40 12.51 -1.81
CA LEU A 228 -2.12 12.45 -3.24
C LEU A 228 -2.15 11.01 -3.78
N THR A 229 -1.63 10.04 -3.03
CA THR A 229 -1.61 8.64 -3.47
C THR A 229 -3.01 8.07 -3.69
N VAL A 230 -3.97 8.42 -2.83
CA VAL A 230 -5.37 7.99 -2.97
C VAL A 230 -6.10 8.80 -4.03
N TRP A 231 -5.89 10.12 -4.05
CA TRP A 231 -6.62 11.02 -4.95
C TRP A 231 -6.20 10.89 -6.41
N PHE A 232 -4.93 10.58 -6.69
CA PHE A 232 -4.38 10.61 -8.05
C PHE A 232 -4.98 9.56 -8.99
N PRO A 233 -5.11 8.26 -8.64
CA PRO A 233 -5.78 7.27 -9.49
C PRO A 233 -7.25 7.62 -9.77
N ASP A 234 -7.97 8.10 -8.75
CA ASP A 234 -9.37 8.49 -8.89
C ASP A 234 -9.53 9.70 -9.81
N MET A 235 -8.63 10.68 -9.70
CA MET A 235 -8.62 11.86 -10.57
C MET A 235 -8.31 11.48 -12.01
N ILE A 236 -7.33 10.60 -12.26
CA ILE A 236 -7.03 10.12 -13.61
C ILE A 236 -8.23 9.39 -14.21
N LYS A 237 -8.84 8.47 -13.45
CA LYS A 237 -10.04 7.76 -13.89
C LYS A 237 -11.18 8.72 -14.21
N TYR A 238 -11.36 9.76 -13.38
CA TYR A 238 -12.36 10.80 -13.61
C TYR A 238 -12.08 11.58 -14.90
N LEU A 239 -10.84 12.06 -15.10
CA LEU A 239 -10.44 12.80 -16.29
C LEU A 239 -10.57 11.96 -17.57
N GLN A 240 -10.15 10.69 -17.54
CA GLN A 240 -10.31 9.74 -18.65
C GLN A 240 -11.78 9.52 -18.97
N LYS A 241 -12.64 9.37 -17.95
CA LYS A 241 -14.08 9.22 -18.15
C LYS A 241 -14.69 10.48 -18.78
N GLN A 242 -14.24 11.67 -18.38
CA GLN A 242 -14.70 12.93 -18.95
C GLN A 242 -14.26 13.11 -20.40
N ASP A 243 -12.99 12.79 -20.73
CA ASP A 243 -12.49 12.82 -22.11
C ASP A 243 -13.16 11.75 -22.98
N TYR A 244 -13.45 10.57 -22.43
CA TYR A 244 -14.23 9.55 -23.12
C TYR A 244 -15.64 10.04 -23.42
N ALA A 245 -16.32 10.67 -22.45
CA ALA A 245 -17.66 11.22 -22.62
C ALA A 245 -17.71 12.42 -23.59
N SER A 246 -16.63 13.23 -23.66
CA SER A 246 -16.57 14.37 -24.60
C SER A 246 -16.45 13.92 -26.06
N ARG A 247 -15.85 12.75 -26.30
CA ARG A 247 -15.72 12.13 -27.63
C ARG A 247 -16.93 11.29 -28.05
N THR A 248 -17.97 11.20 -27.21
CA THR A 248 -19.18 10.44 -27.51
C THR A 248 -19.90 11.06 -28.71
N LYS A 249 -20.11 10.26 -29.75
CA LYS A 249 -20.87 10.70 -30.93
C LYS A 249 -22.36 10.51 -30.67
N VAL A 250 -23.13 11.58 -30.80
CA VAL A 250 -24.58 11.53 -30.65
C VAL A 250 -25.23 11.62 -32.02
N PHE A 251 -25.98 10.59 -32.35
CA PHE A 251 -26.77 10.49 -33.56
C PHE A 251 -28.24 10.62 -33.19
N SER A 252 -28.99 11.44 -33.92
CA SER A 252 -30.38 11.76 -33.58
C SER A 252 -31.25 11.72 -34.83
N LYS A 253 -32.36 10.98 -34.76
CA LYS A 253 -33.31 10.80 -35.86
C LYS A 253 -32.66 10.25 -37.14
N GLU A 254 -31.72 9.33 -36.97
CA GLU A 254 -31.12 8.64 -38.11
C GLU A 254 -32.06 7.57 -38.61
N LYS A 255 -32.19 7.50 -39.93
CA LYS A 255 -32.89 6.41 -40.61
C LYS A 255 -31.87 5.61 -41.40
N VAL A 256 -31.65 4.38 -40.98
CA VAL A 256 -30.71 3.45 -41.60
C VAL A 256 -31.52 2.29 -42.17
N GLU A 257 -31.29 1.99 -43.43
CA GLU A 257 -32.02 0.93 -44.12
C GLU A 257 -31.05 0.08 -44.94
N HIS A 258 -31.20 -1.25 -44.87
CA HIS A 258 -30.46 -2.22 -45.66
C HIS A 258 -28.92 -2.17 -45.51
N VAL A 259 -28.41 -1.78 -44.33
CA VAL A 259 -26.98 -1.68 -44.05
C VAL A 259 -26.49 -2.91 -43.29
N THR A 260 -25.31 -3.41 -43.66
CA THR A 260 -24.60 -4.44 -42.89
C THR A 260 -23.44 -3.81 -42.12
N PHE A 261 -23.54 -3.84 -40.80
CA PHE A 261 -22.48 -3.42 -39.89
C PHE A 261 -21.55 -4.61 -39.60
N ASN A 262 -20.28 -4.46 -39.95
CA ASN A 262 -19.23 -5.49 -39.75
C ASN A 262 -18.00 -4.97 -38.99
N PHE A 263 -18.08 -3.76 -38.44
CA PHE A 263 -17.00 -3.08 -37.73
C PHE A 263 -17.38 -2.78 -36.28
N THR A 264 -16.38 -2.63 -35.41
CA THR A 264 -16.59 -2.35 -33.99
C THR A 264 -17.16 -0.95 -33.79
N LEU A 265 -18.30 -0.87 -33.11
CA LEU A 265 -18.98 0.37 -32.79
C LEU A 265 -18.67 0.73 -31.34
N GLU A 266 -18.08 1.91 -31.13
CA GLU A 266 -17.64 2.34 -29.80
C GLU A 266 -18.06 3.79 -29.52
N ASN A 267 -18.51 4.05 -28.28
CA ASN A 267 -18.79 5.38 -27.74
C ASN A 267 -19.81 6.20 -28.53
N GLN A 268 -20.99 5.62 -28.76
CA GLN A 268 -22.05 6.24 -29.56
C GLN A 268 -23.38 6.23 -28.81
N VAL A 269 -24.13 7.31 -28.94
CA VAL A 269 -25.50 7.42 -28.43
C VAL A 269 -26.43 7.69 -29.59
N HIS A 270 -27.38 6.79 -29.81
CA HIS A 270 -28.36 6.84 -30.88
C HIS A 270 -29.72 7.17 -30.28
N ARG A 271 -30.33 8.28 -30.70
CA ARG A 271 -31.63 8.76 -30.20
C ARG A 271 -32.64 8.82 -31.31
N GLN A 272 -33.83 8.24 -31.08
CA GLN A 272 -34.93 8.26 -32.04
C GLN A 272 -34.51 7.70 -33.41
N GLY A 273 -33.63 6.70 -33.43
CA GLY A 273 -33.18 6.07 -34.66
C GLY A 273 -34.21 5.07 -35.19
N GLU A 274 -34.34 4.97 -36.50
CA GLU A 274 -35.14 3.97 -37.20
C GLU A 274 -34.20 3.09 -38.03
N TYR A 275 -34.15 1.80 -37.69
CA TYR A 275 -33.32 0.79 -38.34
C TYR A 275 -34.24 -0.22 -39.02
N PHE A 276 -34.14 -0.34 -40.35
CA PHE A 276 -35.01 -1.21 -41.14
C PHE A 276 -34.18 -2.19 -41.98
N ASN A 277 -34.39 -3.49 -41.75
CA ASN A 277 -33.70 -4.57 -42.46
C ASN A 277 -32.15 -4.44 -42.43
N ASP A 278 -31.63 -4.03 -41.27
CA ASP A 278 -30.19 -3.90 -41.03
C ASP A 278 -29.59 -5.18 -40.43
N LYS A 279 -28.33 -5.46 -40.76
CA LYS A 279 -27.59 -6.65 -40.29
C LYS A 279 -26.38 -6.24 -39.48
N PHE A 280 -26.35 -6.62 -38.21
CA PHE A 280 -25.23 -6.43 -37.29
C PHE A 280 -24.51 -7.77 -37.14
N MET A 281 -23.39 -7.97 -37.85
CA MET A 281 -22.69 -9.26 -37.89
C MET A 281 -21.24 -9.14 -37.46
N ASN A 282 -20.78 -10.06 -36.60
CA ASN A 282 -19.38 -10.20 -36.17
C ASN A 282 -18.76 -8.86 -35.70
N LEU A 283 -19.47 -8.14 -34.85
CA LEU A 283 -19.03 -6.84 -34.35
C LEU A 283 -19.02 -6.80 -32.81
N LYS A 284 -18.21 -5.87 -32.29
CA LYS A 284 -18.16 -5.56 -30.86
C LYS A 284 -18.80 -4.19 -30.63
N MET A 285 -19.79 -4.14 -29.74
CA MET A 285 -20.43 -2.91 -29.29
C MET A 285 -19.83 -2.49 -27.95
N ARG A 286 -19.24 -1.29 -27.84
CA ARG A 286 -18.66 -0.79 -26.58
C ARG A 286 -19.22 0.57 -26.20
N SER A 287 -19.76 0.68 -25.00
CA SER A 287 -20.33 1.93 -24.47
C SER A 287 -21.33 2.56 -25.44
N MET A 288 -22.25 1.76 -25.97
CA MET A 288 -23.31 2.23 -26.87
C MET A 288 -24.63 2.36 -26.12
N VAL A 289 -25.38 3.42 -26.40
CA VAL A 289 -26.73 3.60 -25.85
C VAL A 289 -27.70 3.92 -26.96
N PHE A 290 -28.74 3.11 -27.10
CA PHE A 290 -29.87 3.38 -27.98
C PHE A 290 -31.06 3.82 -27.14
N GLU A 291 -31.63 5.00 -27.44
CA GLU A 291 -32.78 5.57 -26.74
C GLU A 291 -33.91 5.83 -27.72
N ASP A 292 -35.14 5.43 -27.36
CA ASP A 292 -36.37 5.68 -28.15
C ASP A 292 -36.27 5.25 -29.63
N SER A 293 -35.51 4.20 -29.90
CA SER A 293 -35.20 3.76 -31.28
C SER A 293 -36.03 2.54 -31.69
N LEU A 294 -36.38 2.47 -32.98
CA LEU A 294 -37.14 1.38 -33.60
C LEU A 294 -36.20 0.50 -34.43
N PHE A 295 -36.26 -0.79 -34.19
CA PHE A 295 -35.57 -1.82 -34.98
C PHE A 295 -36.63 -2.73 -35.60
N GLU A 296 -36.71 -2.74 -36.93
CA GLU A 296 -37.67 -3.53 -37.68
C GLU A 296 -36.93 -4.44 -38.66
N GLU A 297 -37.26 -5.72 -38.65
CA GLU A 297 -36.64 -6.75 -39.50
C GLU A 297 -35.11 -6.80 -39.40
N CYS A 298 -34.53 -6.43 -38.26
CA CYS A 298 -33.09 -6.40 -38.04
C CYS A 298 -32.52 -7.77 -37.63
N TYR A 299 -31.24 -7.99 -37.93
CA TYR A 299 -30.53 -9.23 -37.61
C TYR A 299 -29.28 -8.92 -36.79
N PHE A 300 -29.15 -9.54 -35.61
CA PHE A 300 -28.00 -9.43 -34.72
C PHE A 300 -27.30 -10.79 -34.61
N GLU A 301 -26.10 -10.93 -35.17
CA GLU A 301 -25.35 -12.19 -35.26
C GLU A 301 -23.92 -12.05 -34.72
N ASP A 302 -23.52 -12.98 -33.85
CA ASP A 302 -22.16 -13.07 -33.28
C ASP A 302 -21.69 -11.81 -32.54
N ILE A 303 -22.60 -11.10 -31.89
CA ILE A 303 -22.29 -9.82 -31.24
C ILE A 303 -21.73 -10.05 -29.84
N THR A 304 -20.75 -9.22 -29.47
CA THR A 304 -20.25 -9.09 -28.11
C THR A 304 -20.36 -7.65 -27.67
N SER A 305 -20.98 -7.40 -26.53
CA SER A 305 -21.31 -6.06 -26.06
C SER A 305 -20.71 -5.78 -24.68
N SER A 306 -20.12 -4.61 -24.50
CA SER A 306 -19.58 -4.09 -23.23
C SER A 306 -20.23 -2.75 -22.92
N ASN A 307 -20.71 -2.56 -21.68
CA ASN A 307 -21.40 -1.34 -21.24
C ASN A 307 -22.46 -0.79 -22.25
N THR A 308 -23.22 -1.68 -22.91
CA THR A 308 -24.16 -1.31 -23.98
C THR A 308 -25.61 -1.51 -23.54
N PHE A 309 -26.47 -0.52 -23.78
CA PHE A 309 -27.85 -0.51 -23.31
C PHE A 309 -28.83 -0.05 -24.39
N PHE A 310 -30.01 -0.68 -24.39
CA PHE A 310 -31.17 -0.29 -25.18
C PHE A 310 -32.24 0.21 -24.21
N LYS A 311 -32.73 1.44 -24.38
CA LYS A 311 -33.69 2.08 -23.48
C LYS A 311 -34.91 2.53 -24.25
N ASN A 312 -36.08 2.05 -23.83
CA ASN A 312 -37.36 2.40 -24.45
C ASN A 312 -37.41 2.12 -25.96
N CYS A 313 -36.62 1.14 -26.43
CA CYS A 313 -36.58 0.74 -27.83
C CYS A 313 -37.70 -0.24 -28.16
N THR A 314 -38.11 -0.27 -29.43
CA THR A 314 -39.06 -1.25 -29.94
C THR A 314 -38.37 -2.13 -30.97
N PHE A 315 -38.41 -3.44 -30.77
CA PHE A 315 -37.90 -4.45 -31.71
C PHE A 315 -39.09 -5.16 -32.34
N ILE A 316 -39.14 -5.18 -33.67
CA ILE A 316 -40.20 -5.82 -34.46
C ILE A 316 -39.53 -6.81 -35.40
N ALA A 317 -39.96 -8.08 -35.36
CA ALA A 317 -39.46 -9.14 -36.24
C ALA A 317 -37.91 -9.24 -36.27
N THR A 318 -37.26 -8.97 -35.14
CA THR A 318 -35.79 -8.95 -35.03
C THR A 318 -35.25 -10.30 -34.58
N LEU A 319 -34.17 -10.76 -35.20
CA LEU A 319 -33.48 -12.01 -34.85
C LEU A 319 -32.19 -11.73 -34.08
N PHE A 320 -32.02 -12.35 -32.90
CA PHE A 320 -30.78 -12.36 -32.14
C PHE A 320 -30.16 -13.76 -32.15
N TYR A 321 -29.01 -13.92 -32.79
CA TYR A 321 -28.30 -15.19 -32.92
C TYR A 321 -26.89 -15.09 -32.32
N ASN A 322 -26.54 -15.95 -31.38
CA ASN A 322 -25.22 -15.98 -30.74
C ASN A 322 -24.75 -14.63 -30.16
N THR A 323 -25.64 -13.97 -29.41
CA THR A 323 -25.38 -12.68 -28.79
C THR A 323 -25.31 -12.76 -27.26
N ASP A 324 -24.67 -11.76 -26.65
CA ASP A 324 -24.62 -11.53 -25.20
C ASP A 324 -25.61 -10.44 -24.73
N LEU A 325 -26.61 -10.13 -25.57
CA LEU A 325 -27.64 -9.12 -25.32
C LEU A 325 -28.78 -9.70 -24.48
N PHE A 326 -28.51 -9.86 -23.19
CA PHE A 326 -29.51 -10.35 -22.23
C PHE A 326 -30.57 -9.29 -21.89
N LYS A 327 -31.70 -9.76 -21.33
CA LYS A 327 -32.84 -8.94 -20.94
C LYS A 327 -32.49 -7.73 -20.04
N TYR A 328 -31.47 -7.83 -19.18
CA TYR A 328 -31.08 -6.73 -18.30
C TYR A 328 -30.48 -5.52 -19.05
N ARG A 329 -29.99 -5.70 -20.28
CA ARG A 329 -29.46 -4.64 -21.13
C ARG A 329 -30.56 -3.91 -21.93
N MET A 330 -31.76 -4.48 -21.96
CA MET A 330 -32.94 -3.96 -22.65
C MET A 330 -33.92 -3.37 -21.62
N VAL A 331 -33.72 -2.11 -21.27
CA VAL A 331 -34.53 -1.41 -20.25
C VAL A 331 -35.80 -0.85 -20.91
N ASN A 332 -36.96 -1.28 -20.43
CA ASN A 332 -38.28 -0.84 -20.93
C ASN A 332 -38.47 -1.04 -22.45
N CYS A 333 -37.81 -2.02 -23.04
CA CYS A 333 -37.94 -2.30 -24.47
C CYS A 333 -39.15 -3.19 -24.76
N LYS A 334 -39.79 -2.98 -25.91
CA LYS A 334 -40.88 -3.82 -26.42
C LYS A 334 -40.33 -4.76 -27.49
N LEU A 335 -40.52 -6.06 -27.30
CA LEU A 335 -40.12 -7.07 -28.29
C LEU A 335 -41.37 -7.69 -28.90
N LEU A 336 -41.59 -7.43 -30.18
CA LEU A 336 -42.73 -7.92 -30.96
C LEU A 336 -42.19 -8.93 -31.99
N ASN A 337 -42.67 -10.18 -31.92
CA ASN A 337 -42.28 -11.26 -32.83
C ASN A 337 -40.76 -11.43 -33.01
N SER A 338 -39.97 -11.16 -31.97
CA SER A 338 -38.51 -11.22 -32.00
C SER A 338 -38.00 -12.50 -31.31
N THR A 339 -36.95 -13.11 -31.85
CA THR A 339 -36.46 -14.43 -31.39
C THR A 339 -35.00 -14.38 -30.96
N PHE A 340 -34.66 -15.14 -29.91
CA PHE A 340 -33.29 -15.31 -29.42
C PHE A 340 -32.86 -16.76 -29.64
N LEU A 341 -31.76 -16.98 -30.34
CA LEU A 341 -31.20 -18.29 -30.66
C LEU A 341 -29.74 -18.36 -30.22
N HIS A 342 -29.37 -19.47 -29.57
CA HIS A 342 -27.98 -19.76 -29.15
C HIS A 342 -27.30 -18.64 -28.34
N ASN A 343 -27.93 -18.12 -27.30
CA ASN A 343 -27.30 -17.10 -26.45
C ASN A 343 -25.95 -17.57 -25.89
N LYS A 344 -24.96 -16.68 -25.85
CA LYS A 344 -23.64 -16.98 -25.26
C LYS A 344 -23.80 -17.29 -23.78
N GLU A 345 -23.59 -18.54 -23.38
CA GLU A 345 -23.62 -18.95 -21.96
C GLU A 345 -22.27 -18.66 -21.32
N GLY A 346 -22.23 -17.66 -20.44
CA GLY A 346 -21.03 -17.29 -19.72
C GLY A 346 -21.09 -15.83 -19.28
N CYS A 347 -21.01 -15.60 -17.98
CA CYS A 347 -20.81 -14.25 -17.45
C CYS A 347 -19.36 -13.84 -17.74
N LEU A 348 -19.08 -13.41 -18.97
CA LEU A 348 -17.91 -12.60 -19.27
C LEU A 348 -18.19 -11.22 -18.67
N LEU A 349 -17.97 -11.12 -17.36
CA LEU A 349 -17.77 -9.87 -16.62
C LEU A 349 -16.43 -9.20 -17.04
N SER A 350 -16.00 -9.42 -18.28
CA SER A 350 -14.90 -8.71 -18.91
C SER A 350 -15.52 -7.50 -19.62
N ASP A 351 -15.76 -6.43 -18.88
CA ASP A 351 -15.69 -5.10 -19.48
C ASP A 351 -14.24 -4.95 -19.97
N VAL A 352 -13.97 -5.40 -21.21
CA VAL A 352 -12.64 -5.30 -21.86
C VAL A 352 -12.19 -3.83 -21.96
N SER A 353 -13.11 -2.87 -21.84
CA SER A 353 -12.81 -1.44 -21.67
C SER A 353 -12.15 -1.10 -20.33
N ASP A 354 -12.44 -1.84 -19.26
CA ASP A 354 -11.80 -1.67 -17.95
C ASP A 354 -10.41 -2.32 -17.90
N GLU A 355 -10.09 -3.30 -18.76
CA GLU A 355 -8.77 -3.95 -18.78
C GLU A 355 -7.65 -2.98 -19.18
N ASN A 356 -7.84 -2.22 -20.27
CA ASN A 356 -6.90 -1.18 -20.69
C ASN A 356 -6.80 -0.05 -19.67
N ASN A 357 -7.91 0.28 -18.99
CA ASN A 357 -7.94 1.34 -18.01
C ASN A 357 -7.22 0.91 -16.72
N ALA A 358 -7.45 -0.31 -16.25
CA ALA A 358 -6.79 -0.88 -15.08
C ALA A 358 -5.28 -1.00 -15.28
N TYR A 359 -4.83 -1.49 -16.45
CA TYR A 359 -3.40 -1.55 -16.80
C TYR A 359 -2.73 -0.17 -16.66
N MET A 360 -3.34 0.87 -17.24
CA MET A 360 -2.80 2.23 -17.19
C MET A 360 -2.79 2.79 -15.76
N VAL A 361 -3.82 2.51 -14.96
CA VAL A 361 -3.88 2.96 -13.56
C VAL A 361 -2.73 2.36 -12.75
N TYR A 362 -2.47 1.06 -12.85
CA TYR A 362 -1.36 0.42 -12.11
C TYR A 362 0.00 0.84 -12.63
N PHE A 363 0.16 1.03 -13.94
CA PHE A 363 1.39 1.53 -14.55
C PHE A 363 1.72 2.95 -14.05
N VAL A 364 0.73 3.83 -14.02
CA VAL A 364 0.89 5.20 -13.53
C VAL A 364 1.20 5.21 -12.03
N SER A 365 0.57 4.34 -11.24
CA SER A 365 0.90 4.16 -9.83
C SER A 365 2.35 3.73 -9.63
N PHE A 366 2.84 2.79 -10.45
CA PHE A 366 4.25 2.38 -10.45
C PHE A 366 5.20 3.54 -10.77
N LEU A 367 4.94 4.32 -11.83
CA LEU A 367 5.72 5.51 -12.16
C LEU A 367 5.70 6.55 -11.03
N GLY A 368 4.55 6.74 -10.39
CA GLY A 368 4.40 7.63 -9.23
C GLY A 368 5.29 7.19 -8.06
N THR A 369 5.31 5.90 -7.73
CA THR A 369 6.19 5.36 -6.67
C THR A 369 7.67 5.44 -7.04
N LEU A 370 8.01 5.27 -8.31
CA LEU A 370 9.38 5.38 -8.83
C LEU A 370 9.92 6.82 -8.72
N ALA A 371 9.07 7.82 -8.95
CA ALA A 371 9.45 9.24 -8.90
C ALA A 371 9.87 9.73 -7.52
N VAL A 372 9.52 9.02 -6.44
CA VAL A 372 9.84 9.42 -5.05
C VAL A 372 11.25 8.96 -4.62
N LEU A 373 11.84 7.94 -5.28
CA LEU A 373 13.17 7.41 -4.94
C LEU A 373 14.30 8.46 -5.04
N PRO A 374 14.43 9.24 -6.13
CA PRO A 374 15.54 10.18 -6.29
C PRO A 374 15.62 11.21 -5.15
N GLY A 375 14.47 11.71 -4.69
CA GLY A 375 14.41 12.72 -3.62
C GLY A 375 14.98 12.23 -2.28
N ASN A 376 14.81 10.94 -1.97
CA ASN A 376 15.34 10.35 -0.74
C ASN A 376 16.83 9.99 -0.85
N ILE A 377 17.27 9.51 -2.02
CA ILE A 377 18.68 9.19 -2.30
C ILE A 377 19.56 10.45 -2.28
N VAL A 378 19.04 11.59 -2.74
CA VAL A 378 19.78 12.87 -2.73
C VAL A 378 19.85 13.49 -1.33
N ARG A 379 18.85 13.22 -0.47
CA ARG A 379 18.82 13.75 0.91
C ARG A 379 19.87 13.11 1.82
N THR A 380 20.16 11.83 1.67
CA THR A 380 21.09 11.09 2.55
C THR A 380 22.50 11.72 2.59
N PRO A 381 23.17 11.97 1.45
CA PRO A 381 24.48 12.63 1.43
C PRO A 381 24.41 14.12 1.81
N SER A 382 23.31 14.81 1.46
CA SER A 382 23.15 16.24 1.75
C SER A 382 22.94 16.52 3.24
N TYR A 383 22.35 15.57 3.97
CA TYR A 383 22.19 15.67 5.42
C TYR A 383 23.55 15.56 6.13
N GLU A 384 24.43 14.68 5.65
CA GLU A 384 25.80 14.54 6.17
C GLU A 384 26.58 15.85 6.01
N HIS A 385 26.57 16.45 4.82
CA HIS A 385 27.29 17.71 4.56
C HIS A 385 26.79 18.88 5.44
N ASN A 386 25.48 18.97 5.69
CA ASN A 386 24.90 20.02 6.51
C ASN A 386 25.12 19.79 8.02
N CYS A 387 25.05 18.54 8.50
CA CYS A 387 25.38 18.20 9.88
C CYS A 387 26.87 18.41 10.19
N GLU A 388 27.75 18.10 9.24
CA GLU A 388 29.18 18.34 9.37
C GLU A 388 29.48 19.85 9.43
N ARG A 389 28.84 20.67 8.57
CA ARG A 389 28.92 22.14 8.67
C ARG A 389 28.42 22.69 10.01
N LEU A 390 27.31 22.16 10.53
CA LEU A 390 26.78 22.58 11.83
C LEU A 390 27.71 22.21 12.99
N ARG A 391 28.38 21.05 12.94
CA ARG A 391 29.42 20.69 13.91
C ARG A 391 30.64 21.59 13.83
N VAL A 392 31.13 21.89 12.62
CA VAL A 392 32.24 22.83 12.43
C VAL A 392 31.88 24.22 12.98
N LEU A 393 30.65 24.68 12.77
CA LEU A 393 30.17 25.94 13.32
C LEU A 393 30.04 25.89 14.85
N GLN A 394 29.55 24.79 15.42
CA GLN A 394 29.42 24.63 16.88
C GLN A 394 30.78 24.54 17.57
N ASP A 395 31.76 23.85 16.97
CA ASP A 395 33.14 23.82 17.46
C ASP A 395 33.86 25.16 17.29
N ALA A 396 33.56 25.92 16.23
CA ALA A 396 34.09 27.27 16.02
C ALA A 396 33.51 28.27 17.05
N ILE A 397 32.20 28.20 17.33
CA ILE A 397 31.53 29.01 18.35
C ILE A 397 32.00 28.61 19.76
N GLY A 398 32.20 27.32 20.00
CA GLY A 398 32.74 26.81 21.26
C GLY A 398 34.16 27.30 21.53
N ARG A 399 35.03 27.33 20.50
CA ARG A 399 36.38 27.88 20.62
C ARG A 399 36.38 29.40 20.80
N SER A 400 35.53 30.14 20.09
CA SER A 400 35.46 31.59 20.27
C SER A 400 34.97 31.97 21.66
N LEU A 401 33.99 31.25 22.21
CA LEU A 401 33.51 31.46 23.58
C LEU A 401 34.58 31.14 24.64
N VAL A 402 35.46 30.17 24.39
CA VAL A 402 36.59 29.86 25.29
C VAL A 402 37.66 30.94 25.19
N GLU A 403 38.01 31.40 23.98
CA GLU A 403 38.96 32.51 23.78
C GLU A 403 38.44 33.84 24.37
N ASP A 404 37.14 34.12 24.25
CA ASP A 404 36.52 35.32 24.82
C ASP A 404 36.49 35.27 26.37
N VAL A 405 36.33 34.07 26.95
CA VAL A 405 36.38 33.87 28.41
C VAL A 405 37.82 33.93 28.94
N GLU A 406 38.80 33.38 28.23
CA GLU A 406 40.22 33.49 28.58
C GLU A 406 40.72 34.93 28.49
N ASN A 407 40.34 35.67 27.44
CA ASN A 407 40.66 37.10 27.30
C ASN A 407 39.99 37.98 28.36
N ALA A 408 38.78 37.62 28.82
CA ALA A 408 38.09 38.34 29.89
C ALA A 408 38.61 37.98 31.29
N ALA A 409 39.24 36.81 31.47
CA ALA A 409 39.78 36.34 32.74
C ALA A 409 41.21 36.82 33.03
N GLY A 410 41.91 37.43 32.07
CA GLY A 410 43.19 38.08 32.30
C GLY A 410 44.28 37.14 32.84
N VAL A 411 44.50 36.01 32.16
CA VAL A 411 45.71 35.19 32.31
C VAL A 411 46.66 35.46 31.15
#